data_AF-A0A382M0Z4-F1
#
_entry.id   AF-A0A382M0Z4-F1
#
_cell.length_a   1.000
_cell.length_b   1.000
_cell.length_c   1.000
_cell.angle_alpha   90.00
_cell.angle_beta   90.00
_cell.angle_gamma   90.00
#
_symmetry.space_group_name_H-M   'P 1'
#
loop_
_entity.id
_entity.type
_entity.pdbx_description
1 polymer ?
#
loop_
_entity_poly.entity_id
_entity_poly.type
_entity_poly.pdbx_seq_one_letter_code
_entity_poly.pdbx_strand_id
1 'polypeptide(L)' 'MDQLLQLQQLLLELSVKTGSFTLSSGATSSYYVDARRTTMTA' A
#
# COMPACT_ATOMS: atom_id res chain seq x y z
N MET A 1 22.61 -4.12 -5.98
CA MET A 1 21.32 -3.93 -6.67
C MET A 1 20.26 -4.74 -5.92
N ASP A 2 19.01 -4.28 -5.90
CA ASP A 2 17.78 -4.92 -5.35
C ASP A 2 17.11 -4.27 -4.13
N GLN A 3 17.68 -3.20 -3.57
CA GLN A 3 17.06 -2.49 -2.44
C GLN A 3 15.66 -1.92 -2.80
N LEU A 4 15.46 -1.52 -4.05
CA LEU A 4 14.16 -1.07 -4.55
C LEU A 4 13.15 -2.22 -4.64
N LEU A 5 13.59 -3.41 -5.06
CA LEU A 5 12.73 -4.59 -5.16
C LEU A 5 12.29 -5.05 -3.77
N GLN A 6 13.23 -5.08 -2.83
CA GLN A 6 12.96 -5.42 -1.44
C GLN A 6 12.04 -4.40 -0.78
N LEU A 7 12.23 -3.11 -1.05
CA LEU A 7 11.34 -2.07 -0.57
C LEU A 7 9.93 -2.22 -1.15
N GLN A 8 9.81 -2.45 -2.46
CA GLN A 8 8.50 -2.67 -3.09
C GLN A 8 7.77 -3.86 -2.47
N GLN A 9 8.47 -4.97 -2.24
CA GLN A 9 7.91 -6.15 -1.62
C GLN A 9 7.41 -5.86 -0.20
N LEU A 10 8.22 -5.18 0.61
CA LEU A 10 7.86 -4.79 1.97
C LEU A 10 6.63 -3.86 2.00
N LEU A 11 6.56 -2.90 1.08
CA LEU A 11 5.44 -1.97 0.97
C LEU A 11 4.15 -2.67 0.56
N LEU A 12 4.23 -3.61 -0.38
CA LEU A 12 3.08 -4.43 -0.80
C LEU A 12 2.53 -5.23 0.38
N GLU A 13 3.39 -5.88 1.15
CA GLU A 13 2.99 -6.74 2.28
C GLU A 13 2.39 -5.93 3.44
N LEU A 14 2.95 -4.76 3.75
CA LEU A 14 2.54 -4.00 4.94
C LEU A 14 1.38 -3.03 4.67
N SER A 15 1.30 -2.49 3.45
CA SER A 15 0.49 -1.31 3.16
C SER A 15 -0.62 -1.58 2.15
N VAL A 16 -0.56 -2.65 1.35
CA VAL A 16 -1.56 -2.92 0.30
C VAL A 16 -2.56 -3.99 0.73
N LYS A 17 -3.84 -3.70 0.53
CA LYS A 17 -4.95 -4.64 0.72
C LYS A 17 -5.74 -4.77 -0.58
N THR A 18 -6.06 -5.99 -0.98
CA THR A 18 -6.91 -6.28 -2.14
C THR A 18 -8.32 -6.64 -1.69
N GLY A 19 -9.32 -6.25 -2.49
CA GLY A 19 -10.74 -6.35 -2.12
C GLY A 19 -11.56 -5.22 -2.73
N SER A 20 -12.85 -5.13 -2.43
CA SER A 20 -13.68 -4.00 -2.87
C SER A 20 -13.67 -2.91 -1.80
N PHE A 21 -13.15 -1.73 -2.14
CA PHE A 21 -13.08 -0.59 -1.24
C PHE A 21 -13.78 0.61 -1.86
N THR A 22 -14.57 1.33 -1.06
CA THR A 22 -15.10 2.65 -1.42
C THR A 22 -14.11 3.71 -0.96
N LEU A 23 -13.58 4.48 -1.91
CA LEU A 23 -12.66 5.58 -1.65
C LEU A 23 -13.42 6.81 -1.13
N SER A 24 -12.68 7.77 -0.57
CA SER A 24 -13.23 9.06 -0.12
C SER A 24 -13.89 9.87 -1.25
N SER A 25 -13.51 9.62 -2.50
CA SER A 25 -14.15 10.19 -3.69
C SER A 25 -15.49 9.55 -4.04
N GLY A 26 -15.90 8.48 -3.34
CA GLY A 26 -17.09 7.68 -3.66
C GLY A 26 -16.86 6.62 -4.75
N ALA A 27 -15.70 6.61 -5.40
CA ALA A 27 -15.34 5.57 -6.36
C ALA A 27 -15.03 4.23 -5.67
N THR A 28 -15.29 3.12 -6.37
CA THR A 28 -14.84 1.80 -5.92
C THR A 28 -13.47 1.47 -6.49
N SER A 29 -12.64 0.82 -5.67
CA SER A 29 -11.31 0.35 -6.03
C SER A 29 -11.15 -1.10 -5.61
N SER A 30 -10.41 -1.87 -6.41
CA SER A 30 -10.03 -3.26 -6.13
C SER A 30 -8.89 -3.38 -5.11
N TYR A 31 -8.34 -2.24 -4.67
CA TYR A 31 -7.26 -2.20 -3.68
C TYR A 31 -7.32 -0.93 -2.83
N TYR A 32 -6.70 -1.03 -1.65
CA TYR A 32 -6.53 0.06 -0.71
C TYR A 32 -5.07 0.09 -0.22
N VAL A 33 -4.48 1.30 -0.18
CA VAL A 33 -3.10 1.51 0.29
C VAL A 33 -3.14 2.31 1.60
N ASP A 34 -2.70 1.70 2.70
CA ASP A 34 -2.62 2.36 4.01
C ASP A 34 -1.23 2.98 4.24
N ALA A 35 -1.06 4.22 3.75
CA ALA A 35 0.19 4.97 3.91
C ALA A 35 0.55 5.29 5.38
N ARG A 36 -0.38 5.11 6.35
CA ARG A 36 -0.11 5.37 7.77
C ARG A 36 0.83 4.32 8.37
N ARG A 37 0.76 3.08 7.87
CA ARG A 37 1.70 1.99 8.24
C ARG A 37 3.08 2.19 7.64
N THR A 38 3.18 3.00 6.59
CA THR A 38 4.41 3.28 5.85
C THR A 38 5.22 4.43 6.47
N THR A 39 5.14 4.63 7.79
CA THR A 39 6.08 5.54 8.45
C THR A 39 7.42 4.84 8.59
N MET A 40 8.22 4.87 7.52
CA MET A 40 9.65 4.55 7.60
C MET A 40 10.33 5.77 8.23
N THR A 41 10.44 5.79 9.56
CA THR A 41 11.33 6.74 10.22
C THR A 41 12.75 6.47 9.71
N ALA A 42 13.38 7.51 9.16
CA ALA A 42 14.78 7.52 8.75
C ALA A 42 15.71 7.54 9.96
#